data_AF-A0A542AY66-F1
#
_entry.id   AF-A0A542AY66-F1
#
_cell.length_a   1.000
_cell.length_b   1.000
_cell.length_c   1.000
_cell.angle_alpha   90.00
_cell.angle_beta   90.00
_cell.angle_gamma   90.00
#
_symmetry.space_group_name_H-M   'P 1'
#
loop_
_entity.id
_entity.type
_entity.pdbx_description
1 polymer ?
#
loop_
_entity_poly.entity_id
_entity_poly.type
_entity_poly.pdbx_seq_one_letter_code
_entity_poly.pdbx_strand_id
1 'polypeptide(L)'
;METEKDFIKREIEKLNLVLISLINKIIGAKSINIESEIQNTNQTLNDQIGFTLLEISEMNNSDLILHLRKLHSTNLEKLMQLMYEIIQKLELDNSYEIYNKRKIAQKAILISEFLDENSTTFSIERSNIKIALKQKI
;
A
#
# COMPACT_ATOMS: atom_id res chain seq x y z
N MET A 1 1.19 -29.15 -12.51
CA MET A 1 2.11 -28.01 -12.76
C MET A 1 1.40 -26.85 -13.46
N GLU A 2 0.66 -27.06 -14.56
CA GLU A 2 -0.11 -25.96 -15.20
C GLU A 2 -1.22 -25.39 -14.31
N THR A 3 -1.99 -26.27 -13.66
CA THR A 3 -3.09 -25.88 -12.75
C THR A 3 -2.66 -25.05 -11.55
N GLU A 4 -1.47 -25.31 -11.00
CA GLU A 4 -0.91 -24.60 -9.85
C GLU A 4 -0.41 -23.21 -10.27
N LYS A 5 0.27 -23.12 -11.42
CA LYS A 5 0.70 -21.84 -12.00
C LYS A 5 -0.49 -20.93 -12.30
N ASP A 6 -1.56 -21.48 -12.87
CA ASP A 6 -2.79 -20.74 -13.17
C ASP A 6 -3.55 -20.34 -11.90
N PHE A 7 -3.47 -21.14 -10.84
CA PHE A 7 -4.00 -20.76 -9.53
C PHE A 7 -3.24 -19.56 -8.95
N ILE A 8 -1.91 -19.65 -8.87
CA ILE A 8 -1.07 -18.56 -8.33
C ILE A 8 -1.30 -17.27 -9.11
N LYS A 9 -1.33 -17.34 -10.45
CA LYS A 9 -1.60 -16.17 -11.30
C LYS A 9 -2.95 -15.53 -10.98
N ARG A 10 -4.00 -16.34 -10.81
CA ARG A 10 -5.34 -15.84 -10.43
C ARG A 10 -5.35 -15.19 -9.06
N GLU A 11 -4.65 -15.74 -8.07
CA GLU A 11 -4.58 -15.13 -6.73
C GLU A 11 -3.82 -13.80 -6.75
N ILE A 12 -2.74 -13.70 -7.53
CA ILE A 12 -2.04 -12.43 -7.76
C ILE A 12 -2.99 -11.40 -8.38
N GLU A 13 -3.71 -11.78 -9.43
CA GLU A 13 -4.66 -10.89 -10.13
C GLU A 13 -5.81 -10.44 -9.22
N LYS A 14 -6.38 -11.35 -8.42
CA LYS A 14 -7.43 -11.01 -7.45
C LYS A 14 -6.97 -9.96 -6.45
N LEU A 15 -5.81 -10.18 -5.81
CA LEU A 15 -5.28 -9.22 -4.85
C LEU A 15 -4.99 -7.87 -5.52
N ASN A 16 -4.45 -7.88 -6.74
CA ASN A 16 -4.23 -6.67 -7.51
C ASN A 16 -5.55 -5.89 -7.76
N LEU A 17 -6.62 -6.58 -8.14
CA LEU A 17 -7.95 -5.97 -8.34
C LEU A 17 -8.51 -5.39 -7.04
N VAL A 18 -8.34 -6.09 -5.91
CA VAL A 18 -8.76 -5.58 -4.60
C VAL A 18 -8.01 -4.30 -4.26
N LEU A 19 -6.69 -4.27 -4.42
CA LEU A 19 -5.88 -3.07 -4.15
C LEU A 19 -6.27 -1.89 -5.04
N ILE A 20 -6.53 -2.13 -6.33
CA ILE A 20 -7.04 -1.11 -7.25
C ILE A 20 -8.39 -0.57 -6.79
N SER A 21 -9.30 -1.45 -6.34
CA SER A 21 -10.60 -1.02 -5.80
C SER A 21 -10.44 -0.13 -4.57
N LEU A 22 -9.54 -0.49 -3.64
CA LEU A 22 -9.24 0.31 -2.46
C LEU A 22 -8.64 1.68 -2.82
N ILE A 23 -7.69 1.72 -3.76
CA ILE A 23 -7.13 2.98 -4.29
C ILE A 23 -8.24 3.89 -4.80
N ASN A 24 -9.11 3.36 -5.67
CA ASN A 24 -10.20 4.13 -6.26
C ASN A 24 -11.20 4.63 -5.20
N LYS A 25 -11.48 3.84 -4.16
CA LYS A 25 -12.31 4.26 -3.03
C LYS A 25 -11.69 5.43 -2.27
N ILE A 26 -10.40 5.33 -1.93
CA ILE A 26 -9.68 6.39 -1.22
C ILE A 26 -9.63 7.66 -2.08
N ILE A 27 -9.31 7.56 -3.36
CA ILE A 27 -9.32 8.70 -4.30
C ILE A 27 -10.70 9.36 -4.34
N GLY A 28 -11.78 8.56 -4.45
CA GLY A 28 -13.17 9.04 -4.49
C GLY A 28 -13.75 9.51 -3.16
N ALA A 29 -13.08 9.21 -2.03
CA ALA A 29 -13.55 9.58 -0.71
C ALA A 29 -13.62 11.10 -0.53
N LYS A 30 -14.72 11.56 0.05
CA LYS A 30 -14.94 12.95 0.46
C LYS A 30 -14.49 13.14 1.91
N SER A 31 -14.24 14.38 2.34
CA SER A 31 -13.83 14.67 3.73
C SER A 31 -14.80 14.08 4.76
N ILE A 32 -16.11 14.11 4.50
CA ILE A 32 -17.12 13.61 5.44
C ILE A 32 -17.10 12.09 5.67
N ASN A 33 -16.53 11.29 4.75
CA ASN A 33 -16.52 9.84 4.86
C ASN A 33 -15.13 9.21 4.85
N ILE A 34 -14.06 10.01 4.79
CA ILE A 34 -12.69 9.49 4.66
C ILE A 34 -12.31 8.54 5.81
N GLU A 35 -12.73 8.81 7.04
CA GLU A 35 -12.49 7.92 8.18
C GLU A 35 -13.05 6.52 7.94
N SER A 36 -14.32 6.44 7.53
CA SER A 36 -15.00 5.18 7.28
C SER A 36 -14.36 4.43 6.11
N GLU A 37 -13.88 5.14 5.09
CA GLU A 37 -13.19 4.54 3.94
C GLU A 37 -11.82 4.00 4.34
N ILE A 38 -11.07 4.70 5.21
CA ILE A 38 -9.79 4.22 5.75
C ILE A 38 -10.01 3.01 6.66
N GLN A 39 -11.05 3.02 7.51
CA GLN A 39 -11.38 1.87 8.35
C GLN A 39 -11.75 0.64 7.51
N ASN A 40 -12.60 0.82 6.49
CA ASN A 40 -12.95 -0.24 5.54
C ASN A 40 -11.71 -0.76 4.79
N THR A 41 -10.79 0.15 4.43
CA THR A 41 -9.52 -0.20 3.80
C THR A 41 -8.65 -1.03 4.72
N ASN A 42 -8.52 -0.66 6.00
CA ASN A 42 -7.79 -1.44 6.98
C ASN A 42 -8.36 -2.84 7.18
N GLN A 43 -9.68 -2.96 7.30
CA GLN A 43 -10.33 -4.27 7.41
C GLN A 43 -10.01 -5.13 6.18
N THR A 44 -10.14 -4.56 4.98
CA THR A 44 -9.84 -5.29 3.75
C THR A 44 -8.37 -5.69 3.65
N LEU A 45 -7.43 -4.81 4.03
CA LEU A 45 -6.01 -5.15 4.05
C LEU A 45 -5.73 -6.28 5.05
N ASN A 46 -6.33 -6.23 6.23
CA ASN A 46 -6.20 -7.31 7.21
C ASN A 46 -6.71 -8.64 6.66
N ASP A 47 -7.88 -8.65 6.01
CA ASP A 47 -8.47 -9.86 5.45
C ASP A 47 -7.66 -10.44 4.29
N GLN A 48 -7.01 -9.59 3.48
CA GLN A 48 -6.30 -10.02 2.27
C GLN A 48 -4.81 -10.30 2.47
N ILE A 49 -4.13 -9.51 3.31
CA ILE A 49 -2.68 -9.60 3.49
C ILE A 49 -2.27 -9.75 4.96
N GLY A 50 -3.23 -9.80 5.90
CA GLY A 50 -3.00 -10.09 7.31
C GLY A 50 -2.54 -8.89 8.14
N PHE A 51 -2.59 -7.68 7.59
CA PHE A 51 -2.16 -6.46 8.29
C PHE A 51 -3.03 -5.26 7.93
N THR A 52 -3.29 -4.42 8.92
CA THR A 52 -3.82 -3.07 8.78
C THR A 52 -2.71 -2.07 8.45
N LEU A 53 -3.08 -0.86 8.01
CA LEU A 53 -2.12 0.22 7.76
C LEU A 53 -1.35 0.62 9.02
N LEU A 54 -2.00 0.61 10.19
CA LEU A 54 -1.35 0.90 11.47
C LEU A 54 -0.29 -0.14 11.79
N GLU A 55 -0.62 -1.42 11.65
CA GLU A 55 0.34 -2.51 11.87
C GLU A 55 1.51 -2.42 10.90
N ILE A 56 1.27 -2.14 9.61
CA ILE A 56 2.36 -1.90 8.64
C ILE A 56 3.26 -0.75 9.11
N SER A 57 2.65 0.36 9.57
CA SER A 57 3.40 1.55 10.00
C SER A 57 4.28 1.33 11.23
N GLU A 58 3.84 0.44 12.13
CA GLU A 58 4.53 0.12 13.39
C GLU A 58 5.44 -1.13 13.30
N MET A 59 5.23 -1.97 12.29
CA MET A 59 6.06 -3.15 12.04
C MET A 59 7.52 -2.74 11.86
N ASN A 60 8.48 -3.54 12.34
CA ASN A 60 9.88 -3.24 12.09
C ASN A 60 10.21 -3.44 10.58
N ASN A 61 11.31 -2.85 10.11
CA ASN A 61 11.65 -2.89 8.68
C ASN A 61 11.97 -4.31 8.19
N SER A 62 12.67 -5.11 9.00
CA SER A 62 13.05 -6.48 8.65
C SER A 62 11.86 -7.41 8.48
N ASP A 63 10.90 -7.34 9.38
CA ASP A 63 9.68 -8.14 9.37
C ASP A 63 8.80 -7.72 8.19
N LEU A 64 8.67 -6.41 7.95
CA LEU A 64 7.96 -5.94 6.77
C LEU A 64 8.58 -6.52 5.49
N ILE A 65 9.91 -6.44 5.33
CA ILE A 65 10.61 -7.03 4.18
C ILE A 65 10.33 -8.53 4.04
N LEU A 66 10.31 -9.28 5.15
CA LEU A 66 9.96 -10.72 5.12
C LEU A 66 8.54 -10.96 4.60
N HIS A 67 7.60 -10.07 4.92
CA HIS A 67 6.24 -10.12 4.38
C HIS A 67 6.18 -9.69 2.90
N LEU A 68 6.90 -8.64 2.51
CA LEU A 68 6.93 -8.17 1.11
C LEU A 68 7.42 -9.26 0.15
N ARG A 69 8.38 -10.09 0.55
CA ARG A 69 8.89 -11.22 -0.25
C ARG A 69 7.83 -12.26 -0.63
N LYS A 70 6.70 -12.31 0.10
CA LYS A 70 5.60 -13.24 -0.17
C LYS A 70 4.60 -12.68 -1.19
N LEU A 71 4.70 -11.40 -1.51
CA LEU A 71 3.79 -10.71 -2.42
C LEU A 71 4.45 -10.51 -3.79
N HIS A 72 3.65 -10.63 -4.83
CA HIS A 72 4.12 -10.33 -6.19
C HIS A 72 4.36 -8.83 -6.35
N SER A 73 5.35 -8.44 -7.17
CA SER A 73 5.77 -7.04 -7.36
C SER A 73 4.62 -6.12 -7.77
N THR A 74 3.70 -6.58 -8.61
CA THR A 74 2.50 -5.82 -9.00
C THR A 74 1.61 -5.46 -7.80
N ASN A 75 1.44 -6.39 -6.86
CA ASN A 75 0.64 -6.16 -5.66
C ASN A 75 1.36 -5.19 -4.73
N LEU A 76 2.68 -5.28 -4.64
CA LEU A 76 3.49 -4.33 -3.89
C LEU A 76 3.44 -2.92 -4.46
N GLU A 77 3.44 -2.76 -5.79
CA GLU A 77 3.26 -1.46 -6.43
C GLU A 77 1.91 -0.84 -6.05
N LYS A 78 0.82 -1.64 -6.08
CA LYS A 78 -0.50 -1.16 -5.69
C LYS A 78 -0.65 -0.93 -4.20
N LEU A 79 0.01 -1.71 -3.35
CA LEU A 79 0.04 -1.44 -1.91
C LEU A 79 0.74 -0.11 -1.61
N MET A 80 1.91 0.13 -2.22
CA MET A 80 2.63 1.40 -2.10
C MET A 80 1.77 2.58 -2.58
N GLN A 81 1.10 2.42 -3.73
CA GLN A 81 0.18 3.44 -4.26
C GLN A 81 -0.99 3.71 -3.31
N LEU A 82 -1.61 2.67 -2.76
CA LEU A 82 -2.68 2.80 -1.77
C LEU A 82 -2.22 3.61 -0.55
N MET A 83 -1.04 3.27 0.00
CA MET A 83 -0.47 4.00 1.15
C MET A 83 -0.25 5.48 0.82
N TYR A 84 0.24 5.78 -0.39
CA TYR A 84 0.41 7.14 -0.86
C TYR A 84 -0.92 7.90 -0.93
N GLU A 85 -1.96 7.33 -1.53
CA GLU A 85 -3.28 7.97 -1.62
C GLU A 85 -3.91 8.23 -0.25
N ILE A 86 -3.72 7.30 0.70
CA ILE A 86 -4.16 7.50 2.08
C ILE A 86 -3.43 8.68 2.73
N ILE A 87 -2.11 8.79 2.56
CA ILE A 87 -1.33 9.93 3.06
C ILE A 87 -1.86 11.24 2.49
N GLN A 88 -2.11 11.30 1.18
CA GLN A 88 -2.65 12.51 0.54
C GLN A 88 -4.00 12.91 1.13
N LYS A 89 -4.89 11.94 1.41
CA LYS A 89 -6.18 12.22 2.03
C LYS A 89 -6.05 12.68 3.48
N LEU A 90 -5.15 12.08 4.25
CA LEU A 90 -4.85 12.48 5.63
C LEU A 90 -4.20 13.87 5.74
N GLU A 91 -3.61 14.41 4.67
CA GLU A 91 -3.10 15.78 4.64
C GLU A 91 -4.18 16.82 4.39
N LEU A 92 -5.19 16.48 3.58
CA LEU A 92 -6.32 17.35 3.31
C LEU A 92 -7.24 17.50 4.53
N ASP A 93 -7.18 16.54 5.45
CA ASP A 93 -8.01 16.52 6.65
C ASP A 93 -7.14 16.26 7.89
N ASN A 94 -6.81 17.33 8.63
CA ASN A 94 -5.97 17.27 9.83
C ASN A 94 -6.67 16.66 11.05
N SER A 95 -7.90 16.17 10.93
CA SER A 95 -8.65 15.56 12.04
C SER A 95 -8.14 14.17 12.45
N TYR A 96 -7.22 13.57 11.68
CA TYR A 96 -6.81 12.16 11.85
C TYR A 96 -5.46 11.99 12.54
N GLU A 97 -5.39 12.35 13.82
CA GLU A 97 -4.18 12.21 14.65
C GLU A 97 -3.74 10.74 14.89
N ILE A 98 -4.66 9.78 14.74
CA ILE A 98 -4.39 8.35 15.00
C ILE A 98 -3.35 7.79 14.00
N TYR A 99 -3.32 8.30 12.78
CA TYR A 99 -2.40 7.82 11.75
C TYR A 99 -1.14 8.68 11.70
N ASN A 100 -0.01 8.06 12.02
CA ASN A 100 1.29 8.71 11.85
C ASN A 100 1.69 8.74 10.36
N LYS A 101 1.29 9.80 9.66
CA LYS A 101 1.58 10.04 8.24
C LYS A 101 3.05 9.80 7.89
N ARG A 102 3.97 10.25 8.76
CA ARG A 102 5.42 10.11 8.58
C ARG A 102 5.86 8.65 8.59
N LYS A 103 5.38 7.85 9.56
CA LYS A 103 5.68 6.40 9.62
C LYS A 103 5.13 5.68 8.39
N ILE A 104 3.90 5.95 7.99
CA ILE A 104 3.29 5.35 6.80
C ILE A 104 4.13 5.71 5.55
N ALA A 105 4.54 6.98 5.41
CA ALA A 105 5.38 7.43 4.31
C ALA A 105 6.74 6.70 4.27
N GLN A 106 7.39 6.52 5.43
CA GLN A 106 8.64 5.77 5.53
C GLN A 106 8.48 4.31 5.08
N LYS A 107 7.36 3.66 5.43
CA LYS A 107 7.08 2.29 4.99
C LYS A 107 6.77 2.20 3.50
N ALA A 108 6.03 3.15 2.94
CA ALA A 108 5.80 3.21 1.50
C ALA A 108 7.11 3.43 0.72
N ILE A 109 8.03 4.25 1.23
CA ILE A 109 9.38 4.39 0.66
C ILE A 109 10.16 3.08 0.76
N LEU A 110 10.08 2.37 1.89
CA LEU A 110 10.75 1.08 2.05
C LEU A 110 10.25 0.05 1.03
N ILE A 111 8.94 0.00 0.78
CA ILE A 111 8.35 -0.85 -0.27
C ILE A 111 8.87 -0.44 -1.65
N SER A 112 8.97 0.86 -1.92
CA SER A 112 9.53 1.41 -3.17
C SER A 112 10.98 0.98 -3.38
N GLU A 113 11.81 1.05 -2.34
CA GLU A 113 13.22 0.62 -2.38
C GLU A 113 13.36 -0.88 -2.58
N PHE A 114 12.55 -1.67 -1.86
CA PHE A 114 12.48 -3.11 -2.08
C PHE A 114 12.09 -3.45 -3.53
N LEU A 115 11.13 -2.74 -4.11
CA LEU A 115 10.73 -2.90 -5.51
C LEU A 115 11.84 -2.49 -6.49
N ASP A 116 12.57 -1.41 -6.22
CA ASP A 116 13.70 -0.98 -7.06
C ASP A 116 14.82 -2.03 -7.09
N GLU A 117 15.07 -2.71 -5.97
CA GLU A 117 16.10 -3.75 -5.85
C GLU A 117 15.68 -5.10 -6.47
N ASN A 118 14.38 -5.41 -6.47
CA ASN A 118 13.88 -6.75 -6.81
C ASN A 118 13.07 -6.78 -8.11
N SER A 119 12.69 -5.63 -8.68
CA SER A 119 11.99 -5.56 -9.96
C SER A 119 12.97 -5.46 -11.12
N THR A 120 12.68 -6.17 -12.20
CA THR A 120 13.39 -6.02 -13.48
C THR A 120 12.91 -4.81 -14.29
N THR A 121 11.84 -4.14 -13.83
CA THR A 121 11.22 -3.02 -14.52
C THR A 121 11.32 -1.72 -13.73
N PHE A 122 11.74 -0.66 -14.44
CA PHE A 122 11.66 0.70 -13.95
C PHE A 122 10.21 1.20 -14.02
N SER A 123 9.76 1.88 -12.96
CA SER A 123 8.42 2.47 -12.88
C SER A 123 8.53 3.98 -12.60
N ILE A 124 8.03 4.77 -13.55
CA ILE A 124 7.95 6.24 -13.42
C ILE A 124 7.02 6.60 -12.26
N GLU A 125 5.88 5.93 -12.14
CA GLU A 125 4.92 6.15 -11.06
C GLU A 125 5.55 5.90 -9.69
N ARG A 126 6.30 4.80 -9.54
CA ARG A 126 7.04 4.47 -8.32
C ARG A 126 8.06 5.55 -7.95
N SER A 127 8.82 6.01 -8.94
CA SER A 127 9.80 7.08 -8.75
C SER A 127 9.13 8.37 -8.27
N ASN A 128 8.02 8.77 -8.91
CA ASN A 128 7.28 9.97 -8.55
C ASN A 128 6.71 9.90 -7.13
N ILE A 129 6.10 8.75 -6.76
CA ILE A 129 5.59 8.52 -5.40
C ILE A 129 6.72 8.64 -4.37
N LYS A 130 7.85 7.98 -4.62
CA LYS A 130 9.02 8.02 -3.73
C LYS A 130 9.54 9.45 -3.51
N ILE A 131 9.65 10.23 -4.59
CA ILE A 131 10.06 11.65 -4.52
C ILE A 131 9.06 12.47 -3.71
N ALA A 132 7.76 12.33 -4.01
CA ALA A 132 6.70 13.06 -3.32
C ALA A 132 6.66 12.74 -1.81
N LEU A 133 6.87 11.47 -1.44
CA LEU A 133 6.93 11.05 -0.03
C LEU A 133 8.18 11.59 0.68
N LYS A 134 9.34 11.60 0.03
CA LYS A 134 10.58 12.14 0.62
C LYS A 134 10.50 13.63 0.93
N GLN A 135 9.69 14.39 0.20
CA GLN A 135 9.46 15.82 0.47
C GLN A 135 8.60 16.06 1.73
N LYS A 136 7.95 15.02 2.26
CA LYS A 136 6.98 15.09 3.38
C LYS A 136 7.52 14.58 4.71
N ILE A 137 8.77 14.10 4.79
CA ILE A 137 9.39 13.43 5.95
C ILE A 137 10.54 14.26 6.51
#